data_AF-A0A1T5DYJ9-F1
#
_entry.id   AF-A0A1T5DYJ9-F1
#
_cell.length_a   1.000
_cell.length_b   1.000
_cell.length_c   1.000
_cell.angle_alpha   90.00
_cell.angle_beta   90.00
_cell.angle_gamma   90.00
#
_symmetry.space_group_name_H-M   'P 1'
#
loop_
_entity.id
_entity.type
_entity.pdbx_description
1 polymer ?
#
loop_
_entity_poly.entity_id
_entity_poly.type
_entity_poly.pdbx_seq_one_letter_code
_entity_poly.pdbx_strand_id
1 'polypeptide(L)' 'MNKQGPIIIIEDDADDRFLLEEVFTSLGYPNKRIYFVDDQEALDYLHQMDKCPATFPVKREKYKS' A
#
# COMPACT_ATOMS: atom_id res chain seq x y z
N MET A 1 -11.88 -17.03 -1.83
CA MET A 1 -11.12 -15.78 -1.61
C MET A 1 -9.80 -15.89 -2.33
N ASN A 2 -9.45 -14.88 -3.14
CA ASN A 2 -8.15 -14.86 -3.82
C ASN A 2 -7.06 -14.50 -2.78
N LYS A 3 -6.22 -15.46 -2.43
CA LYS A 3 -5.12 -15.27 -1.46
C LYS A 3 -3.92 -14.53 -2.05
N GLN A 4 -3.96 -14.17 -3.33
CA GLN A 4 -2.88 -13.51 -4.06
C GLN A 4 -3.10 -12.00 -4.22
N GLY A 5 -4.11 -11.43 -3.55
CA GLY A 5 -4.36 -9.99 -3.57
C GLY A 5 -3.22 -9.17 -2.93
N PRO A 6 -3.08 -7.90 -3.28
CA PRO A 6 -2.12 -7.01 -2.62
C PRO A 6 -2.47 -6.85 -1.14
N ILE A 7 -1.45 -6.67 -0.31
CA ILE A 7 -1.58 -6.32 1.11
C ILE A 7 -1.42 -4.81 1.20
N ILE A 8 -2.45 -4.14 1.73
CA ILE A 8 -2.45 -2.69 1.95
C ILE A 8 -2.18 -2.45 3.43
N ILE A 9 -1.21 -1.61 3.73
CA ILE A 9 -0.76 -1.26 5.08
C ILE A 9 -0.80 0.26 5.17
N ILE A 10 -1.41 0.79 6.23
CA ILE A 10 -1.49 2.23 6.48
C ILE A 10 -0.70 2.47 7.76
N GLU A 11 0.51 3.00 7.62
CA GLU A 11 1.44 3.26 8.71
C GLU A 11 2.24 4.51 8.36
N ASP A 12 2.23 5.49 9.27
CA ASP A 12 2.94 6.76 9.14
C ASP A 12 4.36 6.72 9.69
N ASP A 13 4.67 5.73 10.53
CA ASP A 13 6.01 5.49 11.07
C ASP A 13 6.87 4.64 10.11
N ALA A 14 8.06 5.17 9.78
CA ALA A 14 9.01 4.53 8.88
C ALA A 14 9.70 3.30 9.50
N ASP A 15 9.90 3.29 10.81
CA ASP A 15 10.52 2.18 11.53
C ASP A 15 9.55 0.99 11.62
N ASP A 16 8.27 1.25 11.87
CA ASP A 16 7.23 0.20 11.86
C ASP A 16 7.06 -0.40 10.45
N ARG A 17 7.10 0.44 9.41
CA ARG A 17 7.11 -0.03 8.02
C ARG A 17 8.30 -0.94 7.73
N PHE A 18 9.49 -0.59 8.22
CA PHE A 18 10.69 -1.41 8.04
C PHE A 18 10.54 -2.77 8.74
N LEU A 19 10.04 -2.78 9.97
CA LEU A 19 9.79 -4.01 10.72
C LEU A 19 8.77 -4.93 10.02
N LEU A 20 7.68 -4.36 9.49
CA LEU A 20 6.67 -5.10 8.75
C LEU A 20 7.23 -5.73 7.47
N GLU A 21 8.08 -4.99 6.74
CA GLU A 21 8.72 -5.48 5.52
C GLU A 21 9.60 -6.70 5.81
N GLU A 22 10.39 -6.66 6.88
CA GLU A 22 11.22 -7.77 7.33
C GLU A 22 10.38 -8.99 7.75
N VAL A 23 9.25 -8.78 8.43
CA VAL A 23 8.32 -9.85 8.82
C VAL A 23 7.70 -10.52 7.61
N PHE A 24 7.17 -9.75 6.65
CA PHE A 24 6.56 -10.32 5.45
C PHE A 24 7.58 -11.03 4.56
N THR A 25 8.81 -10.52 4.51
CA THR A 25 9.92 -11.14 3.78
C THR A 25 10.33 -12.45 4.44
N SER A 26 10.47 -12.47 5.76
CA SER A 26 10.83 -13.67 6.54
C SER A 26 9.78 -14.77 6.45
N LEU A 27 8.49 -14.40 6.38
CA LEU A 27 7.38 -15.34 6.22
C LEU A 27 7.19 -15.82 4.77
N GLY A 28 7.90 -15.22 3.81
CA GLY A 28 7.88 -15.64 2.41
C GLY A 28 6.59 -15.32 1.67
N TYR A 29 5.84 -14.28 2.07
CA TYR A 29 4.62 -13.88 1.38
C TYR A 29 4.94 -13.16 0.05
N PRO A 30 4.53 -13.69 -1.11
CA PRO A 30 4.82 -13.10 -2.42
C PRO A 30 3.86 -11.95 -2.77
N ASN A 31 2.86 -11.67 -1.93
CA ASN A 31 1.86 -10.66 -2.17
C ASN A 31 2.51 -9.26 -2.30
N LYS A 32 2.05 -8.48 -3.28
CA LYS A 32 2.48 -7.09 -3.42
C LYS A 32 2.08 -6.30 -2.17
N ARG A 33 3.05 -5.67 -1.51
CA ARG A 33 2.84 -4.79 -0.36
C ARG A 33 2.72 -3.34 -0.83
N ILE A 34 1.71 -2.64 -0.34
CA ILE A 34 1.45 -1.23 -0.64
C ILE A 34 1.32 -0.51 0.69
N TYR A 35 2.17 0.47 0.91
CA TYR A 35 2.21 1.27 2.14
C TYR A 35 1.67 2.66 1.87
N PHE A 36 0.79 3.13 2.75
CA PHE A 36 0.26 4.49 2.75
C PHE A 36 0.58 5.15 4.09
N VAL A 37 0.93 6.43 4.05
CA VAL A 37 1.16 7.26 5.24
C VAL A 37 -0.11 8.01 5.64
N ASP A 38 -1.00 8.24 4.67
CA ASP A 38 -2.22 9.02 4.83
C ASP A 38 -3.46 8.14 4.59
N ASP A 39 -4.39 8.18 5.56
CA ASP A 39 -5.66 7.46 5.51
C ASP A 39 -6.48 7.85 4.28
N GLN A 40 -6.41 9.12 3.88
CA GLN A 40 -7.16 9.60 2.71
C GLN A 40 -6.59 9.04 1.41
N GLU A 41 -5.27 8.90 1.31
CA GLU A 41 -4.63 8.24 0.16
C GLU A 41 -5.03 6.77 0.07
N ALA A 42 -5.07 6.07 1.19
CA ALA A 42 -5.51 4.68 1.25
C ALA A 42 -6.99 4.54 0.87
N LEU A 43 -7.85 5.43 1.35
CA LEU A 43 -9.28 5.44 1.03
C LEU A 43 -9.53 5.74 -0.45
N ASP A 44 -8.82 6.72 -1.01
CA ASP A 44 -8.85 7.04 -2.44
C ASP A 44 -8.44 5.82 -3.28
N TYR A 45 -7.40 5.08 -2.85
CA TYR A 45 -6.92 3.87 -3.51
C TYR A 45 -7.97 2.76 -3.51
N LEU A 46 -8.61 2.50 -2.37
CA LEU A 46 -9.67 1.49 -2.25
C LEU A 46 -10.87 1.80 -3.15
N HIS A 47 -11.33 3.05 -3.15
CA HIS A 47 -12.45 3.47 -4.01
C HIS A 47 -12.13 3.42 -5.51
N GLN A 48 -10.86 3.53 -5.90
CA GLN A 48 -10.43 3.34 -7.29
C GLN A 48 -10.44 1.86 -7.69
N MET A 49 -10.10 0.95 -6.78
CA MET A 49 -10.15 -0.50 -7.04
C MET A 49 -11.57 -0.99 -7.35
N ASP A 50 -12.58 -0.41 -6.69
CA ASP A 50 -13.99 -0.76 -6.91
C ASP A 50 -14.55 -0.24 -8.24
N LYS A 51 -13.96 0.81 -8.82
CA LYS A 51 -14.55 1.52 -9.96
C LYS A 51 -14.05 1.11 -11.35
N CYS A 52 -12.92 0.41 -11.50
CA CYS A 52 -12.46 -0.14 -12.79
C CYS A 52 -11.23 -1.04 -12.58
N PRO A 53 -11.04 -2.11 -13.38
CA PRO A 53 -9.88 -2.96 -13.26
C PRO A 53 -8.63 -2.22 -13.77
N ALA A 54 -7.68 -2.00 -12.86
CA ALA A 54 -6.26 -1.72 -13.11
C ALA A 54 -5.92 -0.65 -14.16
N THR A 55 -5.77 0.60 -13.72
CA THR A 55 -4.76 1.51 -14.29
C THR A 55 -4.04 2.26 -13.16
N PHE A 56 -2.84 1.81 -12.80
CA PHE A 56 -1.89 2.66 -12.06
C PHE A 56 -1.47 3.79 -13.03
N PRO A 57 -1.69 5.06 -12.68
CA PRO A 57 -0.68 5.85 -11.96
C PRO A 57 -1.34 6.72 -10.87
N VAL A 58 -0.64 7.30 -9.90
CA VAL A 58 -0.16 8.68 -9.97
C VAL A 58 0.95 8.86 -8.92
N LYS A 59 2.14 9.28 -9.37
CA LYS A 59 3.12 9.95 -8.50
C LYS A 59 2.51 11.28 -8.05
N ARG A 60 2.14 11.42 -6.77
CA ARG A 60 1.86 12.75 -6.20
C ARG A 60 3.19 13.39 -5.80
N GLU A 61 3.84 13.99 -6.80
CA GLU A 61 4.83 15.04 -6.55
C GLU A 61 4.06 16.24 -5.99
N LYS A 62 4.18 16.54 -4.68
CA LYS A 62 3.98 17.89 -4.08
C LYS A 62 4.02 17.79 -2.56
N TYR A 63 5.14 18.18 -1.97
CA TYR A 63 5.19 19.23 -0.95
C TYR A 63 6.57 19.92 -1.06
N LYS A 64 6.66 20.90 -1.97
CA LYS A 64 7.59 22.02 -1.81
C LYS A 64 6.82 23.11 -1.07
N SER A 65 7.33 23.54 0.07
CA SER A 65 7.10 24.85 0.66
C SER A 65 8.45 25.34 1.18
#